data_AF-A0A8T2E6S3-F1
#
_entry.id   AF-A0A8T2E6S3-F1
#
_cell.length_a   1.000
_cell.length_b   1.000
_cell.length_c   1.000
_cell.angle_alpha   90.00
_cell.angle_beta   90.00
_cell.angle_gamma   90.00
#
_symmetry.space_group_name_H-M   'P 1'
#
loop_
_entity.id
_entity.type
_entity.pdbx_description
1 polymer ?
#
loop_
_entity_poly.entity_id
_entity_poly.type
_entity_poly.pdbx_seq_one_letter_code
_entity_poly.pdbx_strand_id
1 'polypeptide(L)'
;MSDQVSGKSTKFGKVKITSNNMDHHSCAEEYSDEDVEVRFMPDILVTVHNSEVGVIRDVSDGMCKVSLGSGGEGDTIMVPSSELEIVRPRKSDHVKILGGSYLGLTCKLIGIDGLDAIVKIDGNLDVKILDLALLAKFVQP
;
A
#
# COMPACT_ATOMS: atom_id res chain seq x y z
N MET A 1 -9.05 -36.92 83.48
CA MET A 1 -9.75 -35.66 83.80
C MET A 1 -8.73 -34.54 83.73
N SER A 2 -9.13 -33.41 83.14
CA SER A 2 -8.39 -32.15 82.99
C SER A 2 -7.64 -31.94 81.66
N ASP A 3 -8.19 -30.99 80.89
CA ASP A 3 -7.75 -30.39 79.64
C ASP A 3 -6.40 -29.65 79.71
N GLN A 4 -5.74 -29.44 78.56
CA GLN A 4 -5.62 -28.08 77.99
C GLN A 4 -5.04 -28.05 76.56
N VAL A 5 -5.93 -27.63 75.64
CA VAL A 5 -5.80 -26.84 74.41
C VAL A 5 -4.38 -26.61 73.84
N SER A 6 -4.18 -27.19 72.65
CA SER A 6 -3.15 -26.85 71.66
C SER A 6 -3.69 -25.75 70.73
N GLY A 7 -3.01 -24.60 70.68
CA GLY A 7 -3.43 -23.43 69.92
C GLY A 7 -2.28 -22.81 69.11
N LYS A 8 -2.33 -23.06 67.79
CA LYS A 8 -1.92 -22.24 66.63
C LYS A 8 -0.71 -21.30 66.76
N SER A 9 0.29 -21.54 65.92
CA SER A 9 1.11 -20.46 65.36
C SER A 9 1.24 -20.65 63.84
N THR A 10 0.70 -19.69 63.11
CA THR A 10 0.79 -19.56 61.66
C THR A 10 1.89 -18.55 61.35
N LYS A 11 2.89 -18.91 60.53
CA LYS A 11 3.69 -17.90 59.85
C LYS A 11 4.05 -18.36 58.43
N PHE A 12 3.36 -17.74 57.48
CA PHE A 12 3.53 -17.86 56.04
C PHE A 12 4.92 -17.36 55.62
N GLY A 13 5.73 -18.24 55.06
CA GLY A 13 6.99 -17.92 54.38
C GLY A 13 6.79 -17.99 52.86
N LYS A 14 6.81 -16.81 52.22
CA LYS A 14 6.78 -16.50 50.78
C LYS A 14 6.88 -17.68 49.79
N VAL A 15 5.75 -17.99 49.16
CA VAL A 15 5.72 -18.72 47.87
C VAL A 15 6.28 -17.78 46.80
N LYS A 16 7.32 -18.24 46.09
CA LYS A 16 7.86 -17.58 44.91
C LYS A 16 6.88 -17.86 43.76
N ILE A 17 5.97 -16.93 43.49
CA ILE A 17 5.17 -16.98 42.26
C ILE A 17 6.13 -16.61 41.14
N THR A 18 6.53 -17.60 40.35
CA THR A 18 7.15 -17.38 39.05
C THR A 18 6.05 -16.84 38.14
N SER A 19 5.90 -15.52 38.09
CA SER A 19 5.06 -14.90 37.07
C SER A 19 5.70 -15.19 35.72
N ASN A 20 4.98 -15.93 34.88
CA ASN A 20 5.28 -16.06 33.47
C ASN A 20 5.26 -14.65 32.88
N ASN A 21 6.43 -14.08 32.59
CA ASN A 21 6.51 -12.93 31.72
C ASN A 21 6.04 -13.41 30.35
N MET A 22 4.78 -13.11 30.04
CA MET A 22 4.37 -12.94 28.66
C MET A 22 5.18 -11.76 28.17
N ASP A 23 6.15 -12.05 27.30
CA ASP A 23 6.74 -11.05 26.46
C ASP A 23 5.61 -10.52 25.56
N HIS A 24 4.92 -9.49 26.04
CA HIS A 24 4.21 -8.56 25.20
C HIS A 24 5.29 -7.89 24.35
N HIS A 25 5.68 -8.55 23.27
CA HIS A 25 6.34 -7.89 22.17
C HIS A 25 5.29 -6.94 21.59
N SER A 26 5.30 -5.72 22.15
CA SER A 26 4.78 -4.50 21.56
C SER A 26 4.76 -4.65 20.04
N CYS A 27 3.60 -4.76 19.39
CA CYS A 27 2.67 -3.65 19.17
C CYS A 27 3.41 -2.37 18.78
N ALA A 28 4.30 -2.52 17.79
CA ALA A 28 4.58 -1.56 16.75
C ALA A 28 5.23 -2.39 15.63
N GLU A 29 4.43 -2.96 14.73
CA GLU A 29 4.90 -2.95 13.35
C GLU A 29 4.89 -1.46 13.00
N GLU A 30 6.06 -0.85 13.04
CA GLU A 30 6.23 0.52 12.58
C GLU A 30 5.71 0.55 11.15
N TYR A 31 4.52 1.12 10.98
CA TYR A 31 4.05 1.62 9.69
C TYR A 31 5.00 2.77 9.38
N SER A 32 6.13 2.44 8.76
CA SER A 32 7.11 3.41 8.35
C SER A 32 6.45 4.31 7.30
N ASP A 33 6.02 5.49 7.71
CA ASP A 33 5.56 6.63 6.90
C ASP A 33 6.68 7.20 5.98
N GLU A 34 7.71 6.42 5.69
CA GLU A 34 8.94 6.89 5.09
C GLU A 34 8.86 6.67 3.57
N ASP A 35 8.43 7.74 2.88
CA ASP A 35 8.71 8.03 1.47
C ASP A 35 8.46 6.89 0.49
N VAL A 36 7.19 6.52 0.31
CA VAL A 36 6.81 5.66 -0.82
C VAL A 36 6.94 6.46 -2.12
N GLU A 37 8.12 6.39 -2.74
CA GLU A 37 8.38 7.02 -4.03
C GLU A 37 7.47 6.43 -5.12
N VAL A 38 6.64 7.31 -5.71
CA VAL A 38 5.85 6.98 -6.90
C VAL A 38 6.74 7.03 -8.13
N ARG A 39 6.72 5.96 -8.94
CA ARG A 39 7.53 5.84 -10.16
C ARG A 39 6.67 5.81 -11.40
N PHE A 40 7.08 6.53 -12.43
CA PHE A 40 6.50 6.38 -13.76
C PHE A 40 6.89 5.02 -14.36
N MET A 41 5.91 4.34 -14.95
CA MET A 41 6.05 3.02 -15.54
C MET A 41 5.32 3.00 -16.89
N PRO A 42 5.65 2.07 -17.80
CA PRO A 42 4.86 1.90 -19.03
C PRO A 42 3.42 1.49 -18.73
N ASP A 43 2.55 1.70 -19.72
CA ASP A 43 1.13 1.33 -19.78
C ASP A 43 0.23 2.06 -18.77
N ILE A 44 0.68 3.20 -18.26
CA ILE A 44 -0.12 4.03 -17.35
C ILE A 44 -0.60 5.28 -18.05
N LEU A 45 -1.81 5.72 -17.69
CA LEU A 45 -2.41 6.95 -18.19
C LEU A 45 -1.88 8.15 -17.41
N VAL A 46 -1.38 9.13 -18.15
CA VAL A 46 -0.86 10.40 -17.64
C VAL A 46 -1.52 11.56 -18.37
N THR A 47 -1.49 12.72 -17.73
CA THR A 47 -1.79 14.00 -18.36
C THR A 47 -0.48 14.66 -18.75
N VAL A 48 -0.40 15.13 -19.99
CA VAL A 48 0.66 15.96 -20.55
C VAL A 48 0.14 17.40 -20.63
N HIS A 49 1.04 18.39 -20.52
CA HIS A 49 0.80 19.83 -20.70
C HIS A 49 -0.55 20.23 -21.35
N ASN A 50 -1.29 21.15 -20.70
CA ASN A 50 -2.60 21.66 -21.15
C ASN A 50 -3.77 20.65 -21.09
N SER A 51 -3.71 19.67 -20.19
CA SER A 51 -4.79 18.70 -19.92
C SER A 51 -5.01 17.64 -21.01
N GLU A 52 -4.00 17.38 -21.85
CA GLU A 52 -4.07 16.29 -22.82
C GLU A 52 -3.72 14.97 -22.14
N VAL A 53 -4.47 13.90 -22.38
CA VAL A 53 -4.17 12.59 -21.80
C VAL A 53 -3.35 11.74 -22.76
N GLY A 54 -2.47 10.91 -22.22
CA GLY A 54 -1.69 9.97 -22.99
C GLY A 54 -1.25 8.78 -22.16
N VAL A 55 -0.79 7.73 -22.83
CA VAL A 55 -0.30 6.50 -22.21
C VAL A 55 1.21 6.45 -22.34
N ILE A 56 1.90 6.26 -21.21
CA ILE A 56 3.35 6.04 -21.24
C ILE A 56 3.62 4.69 -21.93
N ARG A 57 4.40 4.71 -23.00
CA ARG A 57 4.88 3.49 -23.68
C ARG A 57 6.26 3.07 -23.22
N ASP A 58 7.09 4.03 -22.83
CA ASP A 58 8.45 3.77 -22.38
C ASP A 58 8.95 4.88 -21.45
N VAL A 59 9.88 4.55 -20.55
CA VAL A 59 10.52 5.48 -19.62
C VAL A 59 12.03 5.28 -19.68
N SER A 60 12.78 6.36 -19.93
CA SER A 60 14.23 6.32 -20.12
C SER A 60 14.87 7.60 -19.59
N ASP A 61 15.78 7.50 -18.64
CA ASP A 61 16.60 8.61 -18.10
C ASP A 61 15.83 9.91 -17.81
N GLY A 62 14.65 9.80 -17.18
CA GLY A 62 13.80 10.94 -16.82
C GLY A 62 12.95 11.50 -17.97
N MET A 63 13.04 10.90 -19.16
CA MET A 63 12.12 11.12 -20.27
C MET A 63 11.10 10.00 -20.36
N CYS A 64 9.88 10.34 -20.76
CA CYS A 64 8.80 9.41 -20.98
C CYS A 64 8.32 9.52 -22.43
N LYS A 65 8.24 8.38 -23.09
CA LYS A 65 7.61 8.26 -24.41
C LYS A 65 6.12 8.07 -24.17
N VAL A 66 5.31 9.03 -24.59
CA VAL A 66 3.86 9.06 -24.34
C VAL A 66 3.11 9.02 -25.66
N SER A 67 2.23 8.04 -25.83
CA SER A 67 1.27 8.03 -26.94
C SER A 67 0.02 8.78 -26.50
N LEU A 68 -0.32 9.86 -27.21
CA LEU A 68 -1.47 10.70 -26.91
C LEU A 68 -2.79 9.93 -27.10
N GLY A 69 -3.81 10.36 -26.36
CA GLY A 69 -5.12 9.71 -26.30
C GLY A 69 -5.24 8.71 -25.14
N SER A 70 -6.47 8.49 -24.68
CA SER A 70 -6.76 7.66 -23.51
C SER A 70 -6.43 6.17 -23.68
N GLY A 71 -6.29 5.70 -24.91
CA GLY A 71 -5.86 4.33 -25.26
C GLY A 71 -4.44 4.25 -25.81
N GLY A 72 -3.73 5.39 -25.91
CA GLY A 72 -2.41 5.45 -26.54
C GLY A 72 -2.41 5.13 -28.03
N GLU A 73 -3.48 5.50 -28.74
CA GLU A 73 -3.68 5.27 -30.18
C GLU A 73 -3.21 6.46 -31.04
N GLY A 74 -2.92 7.60 -30.42
CA GLY A 74 -2.52 8.83 -31.10
C GLY A 74 -1.02 8.96 -31.33
N ASP A 75 -0.62 10.19 -31.63
CA ASP A 75 0.78 10.54 -31.87
C ASP A 75 1.64 10.25 -30.64
N THR A 76 2.89 9.87 -30.87
CA THR A 76 3.83 9.60 -29.80
C THR A 76 4.82 10.74 -29.64
N ILE A 77 4.89 11.28 -28.43
CA ILE A 77 5.77 12.38 -28.06
C ILE A 77 6.77 11.92 -27.00
N MET A 78 7.91 12.62 -26.91
CA MET A 78 8.84 12.48 -25.80
C MET A 78 8.74 13.73 -24.92
N VAL A 79 8.44 13.51 -23.65
CA VAL A 79 8.30 14.58 -22.65
C VAL A 79 9.01 14.17 -21.36
N PRO A 80 9.62 15.11 -20.63
CA PRO A 80 10.25 14.79 -19.35
C PRO A 80 9.20 14.39 -18.32
N SER A 81 9.56 13.52 -17.38
CA SER A 81 8.63 13.04 -16.34
C SER A 81 8.12 14.16 -15.43
N SER A 82 8.87 15.26 -15.30
CA SER A 82 8.46 16.47 -14.57
C SER A 82 7.25 17.18 -15.18
N GLU A 83 6.97 16.90 -16.45
CA GLU A 83 5.87 17.49 -17.22
C GLU A 83 4.63 16.58 -17.26
N LEU A 84 4.71 15.42 -16.61
CA LEU A 84 3.64 14.43 -16.56
C LEU A 84 2.96 14.42 -15.20
N GLU A 85 1.65 14.24 -15.22
CA GLU A 85 0.85 14.01 -14.02
C GLU A 85 0.12 12.67 -14.13
N ILE A 86 0.16 11.87 -13.06
CA ILE A 86 -0.54 10.58 -13.03
C ILE A 86 -2.04 10.80 -12.99
N VAL A 87 -2.79 10.16 -13.90
CA VAL A 87 -4.24 10.23 -13.87
C VAL A 87 -4.77 9.38 -12.71
N ARG A 88 -5.43 10.05 -11.77
CA ARG A 88 -6.06 9.40 -10.62
C ARG A 88 -7.14 8.39 -11.08
N PRO A 89 -7.04 7.11 -10.67
CA PRO A 89 -7.98 6.09 -11.11
C PRO A 89 -9.36 6.20 -10.45
N ARG A 90 -10.37 5.59 -11.05
CA ARG A 90 -11.75 5.54 -10.56
C ARG A 90 -12.19 4.12 -10.23
N LYS A 91 -13.25 4.00 -9.43
CA LYS A 91 -13.86 2.70 -9.12
C LYS A 91 -14.12 1.89 -10.40
N SER A 92 -13.73 0.62 -10.38
CA SER A 92 -13.78 -0.33 -11.50
C SER A 92 -12.68 -0.19 -12.56
N ASP A 93 -11.79 0.81 -12.47
CA ASP A 93 -10.62 0.89 -13.36
C ASP A 93 -9.64 -0.26 -13.06
N HIS A 94 -8.91 -0.68 -14.10
CA HIS A 94 -7.65 -1.39 -13.92
C HIS A 94 -6.57 -0.38 -13.57
N VAL A 95 -5.72 -0.73 -12.62
CA VAL A 95 -4.69 0.17 -12.11
C VAL A 95 -3.37 -0.58 -11.96
N LYS A 96 -2.27 0.17 -12.08
CA LYS A 96 -0.92 -0.32 -11.82
C LYS A 96 -0.41 0.39 -10.56
N ILE A 97 0.19 -0.39 -9.67
CA ILE A 97 0.73 0.12 -8.40
C ILE A 97 2.11 0.72 -8.70
N LEU A 98 2.32 1.97 -8.32
CA LEU A 98 3.50 2.77 -8.66
C LEU A 98 4.47 2.97 -7.50
N GLY A 99 4.20 2.41 -6.34
CA GLY A 99 5.06 2.53 -5.17
C GLY A 99 4.80 1.43 -4.13
N GLY A 100 5.71 1.32 -3.17
CA GLY A 100 5.61 0.42 -2.02
C GLY A 100 5.89 -1.04 -2.38
N SER A 101 5.49 -1.96 -1.50
CA SER A 101 5.81 -3.39 -1.61
C SER A 101 5.18 -4.11 -2.81
N TYR A 102 4.23 -3.47 -3.48
CA TYR A 102 3.47 -4.04 -4.60
C TYR A 102 3.74 -3.32 -5.93
N LEU A 103 4.80 -2.50 -6.00
CA LEU A 103 5.23 -1.78 -7.20
C LEU A 103 5.23 -2.68 -8.45
N GLY A 104 4.58 -2.21 -9.51
CA GLY A 104 4.51 -2.88 -10.81
C GLY A 104 3.38 -3.89 -10.97
N LEU A 105 2.70 -4.29 -9.90
CA LEU A 105 1.55 -5.19 -10.01
C LEU A 105 0.34 -4.46 -10.60
N THR A 106 -0.45 -5.20 -11.38
CA THR A 106 -1.76 -4.74 -11.87
C THR A 106 -2.87 -5.27 -10.97
N CYS A 107 -3.93 -4.48 -10.85
CA CYS A 107 -5.07 -4.84 -10.03
C CYS A 107 -6.33 -4.13 -10.50
N LYS A 108 -7.47 -4.63 -10.03
CA LYS A 108 -8.77 -3.99 -10.22
C LYS A 108 -9.14 -3.17 -8.99
N LEU A 109 -9.43 -1.88 -9.19
CA LEU A 109 -9.92 -1.02 -8.12
C LEU A 109 -11.39 -1.33 -7.83
N ILE A 110 -11.68 -1.88 -6.66
CA ILE A 110 -13.05 -2.29 -6.28
C ILE A 110 -13.76 -1.25 -5.41
N GLY A 111 -13.02 -0.41 -4.69
CA GLY A 111 -13.56 0.66 -3.86
C GLY A 111 -12.55 1.75 -3.57
N ILE A 112 -13.04 2.93 -3.21
CA ILE A 112 -12.26 4.06 -2.70
C ILE A 112 -12.96 4.50 -1.42
N ASP A 113 -12.20 4.66 -0.34
CA ASP A 113 -12.66 5.21 0.93
C ASP A 113 -11.68 6.31 1.38
N GLY A 114 -12.09 7.58 1.24
CA GLY A 114 -11.22 8.72 1.50
C GLY A 114 -9.97 8.75 0.59
N LEU A 115 -8.79 8.52 1.20
CA LEU A 115 -7.51 8.41 0.50
C LEU A 115 -7.13 6.95 0.21
N ASP A 116 -7.83 6.00 0.81
CA ASP A 116 -7.55 4.59 0.66
C ASP A 116 -8.26 4.02 -0.57
N ALA A 117 -7.55 3.15 -1.26
CA ALA A 117 -8.01 2.39 -2.40
C ALA A 117 -8.04 0.90 -2.03
N ILE A 118 -9.21 0.30 -2.23
CA ILE A 118 -9.41 -1.13 -2.03
C ILE A 118 -9.25 -1.79 -3.39
N VAL A 119 -8.18 -2.56 -3.57
CA VAL A 119 -7.80 -3.18 -4.83
C VAL A 119 -7.80 -4.71 -4.72
N LYS A 120 -8.17 -5.38 -5.81
CA LYS A 120 -8.00 -6.83 -5.97
C LYS A 120 -6.84 -7.07 -6.92
N ILE A 121 -5.79 -7.73 -6.46
CA ILE A 121 -4.59 -8.01 -7.27
C ILE A 121 -4.93 -8.99 -8.41
N ASP A 122 -4.42 -8.72 -9.61
CA ASP A 122 -4.65 -9.60 -10.75
C ASP A 122 -3.79 -10.87 -10.64
N GLY A 123 -4.32 -12.01 -11.09
CA GLY A 123 -3.63 -13.31 -11.04
C GLY A 123 -3.75 -14.05 -9.70
N ASN A 124 -4.24 -13.39 -8.65
CA ASN A 124 -4.62 -14.05 -7.40
C ASN A 124 -6.01 -13.54 -6.90
N LEU A 125 -6.40 -13.91 -5.69
CA LEU A 125 -7.67 -13.48 -5.07
C LEU A 125 -7.44 -12.50 -3.91
N ASP A 126 -6.22 -11.94 -3.80
CA ASP A 126 -5.83 -11.10 -2.68
C ASP A 126 -6.43 -9.70 -2.83
N VAL A 127 -6.99 -9.20 -1.72
CA VAL A 127 -7.48 -7.82 -1.61
C VAL A 127 -6.53 -7.04 -0.71
N LYS A 128 -6.17 -5.83 -1.15
CA LYS A 128 -5.27 -4.93 -0.43
C LYS A 128 -5.90 -3.56 -0.29
N ILE A 129 -5.54 -2.88 0.79
CA ILE A 129 -5.83 -1.48 1.03
C ILE A 129 -4.52 -0.76 0.81
N LEU A 130 -4.49 0.16 -0.16
CA LEU A 130 -3.32 0.94 -0.55
C LEU A 130 -3.72 2.40 -0.64
N ASP A 131 -2.78 3.33 -0.52
CA ASP A 131 -3.06 4.73 -0.80
C ASP A 131 -3.39 4.91 -2.29
N LEU A 132 -4.49 5.60 -2.58
CA LEU A 132 -4.92 5.95 -3.93
C LEU A 132 -3.86 6.76 -4.68
N ALA A 133 -3.00 7.52 -3.97
CA ALA A 133 -1.89 8.28 -4.55
C ALA A 133 -0.80 7.38 -5.15
N LEU A 134 -0.70 6.12 -4.73
CA LEU A 134 0.25 5.14 -5.26
C LEU A 134 -0.28 4.39 -6.48
N LEU A 135 -1.49 4.71 -6.95
CA LEU A 135 -2.16 4.01 -8.03
C LEU A 135 -2.29 4.89 -9.27
N ALA A 136 -1.94 4.33 -10.42
CA ALA A 136 -2.23 4.95 -11.70
C ALA A 136 -3.21 4.13 -12.51
N LYS A 137 -4.04 4.80 -13.30
CA LYS A 137 -4.89 4.12 -14.27
C LYS A 137 -4.04 3.35 -15.28
N PHE A 138 -4.26 2.04 -15.36
CA PHE A 138 -3.56 1.14 -16.26
C PHE A 138 -4.35 0.98 -17.54
N VAL A 139 -3.67 1.13 -18.67
CA VAL A 139 -4.21 0.89 -20.01
C VAL A 139 -3.55 -0.38 -20.51
N GLN A 140 -4.34 -1.43 -20.75
CA GLN A 140 -3.79 -2.66 -21.29
C GLN A 140 -3.12 -2.40 -22.64
N PRO A 141 -1.92 -2.96 -22.87
CA PRO A 141 -1.18 -2.78 -24.12
C PRO A 141 -1.88 -3.39 -25.33
#